data_AF-A0A0G1L530-F1
#
_entry.id   AF-A0A0G1L530-F1
#
_cell.length_a   1.000
_cell.length_b   1.000
_cell.length_c   1.000
_cell.angle_alpha   90.00
_cell.angle_beta   90.00
_cell.angle_gamma   90.00
#
_symmetry.space_group_name_H-M   'P 1'
#
loop_
_entity.id
_entity.type
_entity.pdbx_description
1 polymer ?
#
loop_
_entity_poly.entity_id
_entity_poly.type
_entity_poly.pdbx_seq_one_letter_code
_entity_poly.pdbx_strand_id
1 'polypeptide(L)'
;MPNKAIVLKLIKQLQLYLHHLAKLREKNPQLSKHQFIEDIEIQWQVERGLQLAIDCAIDIGKEVIAAGGWQKPIHIKKYLSF
;
A
#
# COMPACT_ATOMS: atom_id res chain seq x y z
N MET A 1 16.54 -16.29 -5.73
CA MET A 1 16.82 -14.92 -5.27
C MET A 1 15.86 -13.96 -5.95
N PRO A 2 15.25 -13.00 -5.23
CA PRO A 2 14.30 -12.08 -5.85
C PRO A 2 15.01 -11.22 -6.90
N ASN A 3 14.27 -10.86 -7.95
CA ASN A 3 14.82 -9.97 -8.96
C ASN A 3 15.03 -8.60 -8.32
N LYS A 4 16.27 -8.34 -7.89
CA LYS A 4 16.65 -7.14 -7.14
C LYS A 4 16.25 -5.86 -7.87
N ALA A 5 16.30 -5.84 -9.20
CA ALA A 5 15.91 -4.69 -10.00
C ALA A 5 14.40 -4.43 -9.92
N ILE A 6 13.58 -5.48 -9.97
CA ILE A 6 12.11 -5.38 -9.86
C ILE A 6 11.72 -4.92 -8.46
N VAL A 7 12.26 -5.57 -7.41
CA VAL A 7 11.96 -5.21 -6.02
C VAL A 7 12.39 -3.77 -5.72
N LEU A 8 13.57 -3.34 -6.19
CA LEU A 8 14.02 -1.96 -6.00
C LEU A 8 13.11 -0.95 -6.72
N LYS A 9 12.64 -1.27 -7.94
CA LYS A 9 11.67 -0.44 -8.66
C LYS A 9 10.38 -0.29 -7.87
N LEU A 10 9.83 -1.40 -7.36
CA LEU A 10 8.60 -1.39 -6.55
C LEU A 10 8.79 -0.61 -5.24
N ILE A 11 9.94 -0.76 -4.56
CA ILE A 11 10.24 0.03 -3.35
C ILE A 11 10.24 1.53 -3.65
N LYS A 12 10.89 1.96 -4.74
CA LYS A 12 10.89 3.37 -5.16
C LYS A 12 9.48 3.87 -5.46
N GLN A 13 8.65 3.04 -6.08
CA GLN A 13 7.27 3.37 -6.40
C GLN A 13 6.40 3.48 -5.14
N LEU A 14 6.57 2.57 -4.18
CA LEU A 14 5.93 2.67 -2.86
C LEU A 14 6.35 3.95 -2.13
N GLN A 15 7.65 4.28 -2.12
CA GLN A 15 8.15 5.53 -1.53
C GLN A 15 7.50 6.76 -2.15
N LEU A 16 7.30 6.78 -3.47
CA LEU A 16 6.61 7.87 -4.16
C LEU A 16 5.16 8.01 -3.67
N TYR A 17 4.41 6.92 -3.59
CA TYR A 17 3.01 6.96 -3.10
C TYR A 17 2.91 7.43 -1.65
N LEU A 18 3.79 6.92 -0.78
CA LEU A 18 3.85 7.36 0.62
C LEU A 18 4.25 8.83 0.74
N HIS A 19 5.15 9.31 -0.12
CA HIS A 19 5.52 10.71 -0.18
C HIS A 19 4.32 11.59 -0.55
N HIS A 20 3.53 11.19 -1.55
CA HIS A 20 2.32 11.93 -1.92
C HIS A 20 1.29 11.99 -0.78
N LEU A 21 1.04 10.87 -0.09
CA LEU A 21 0.16 10.85 1.08
C LEU A 21 0.68 11.75 2.22
N ALA A 22 2.00 11.73 2.48
CA ALA A 22 2.61 12.62 3.46
C ALA A 22 2.44 14.10 3.08
N LYS A 23 2.64 14.43 1.79
CA LYS A 23 2.42 15.80 1.27
C LYS A 23 0.96 16.24 1.37
N LEU A 24 0.01 15.34 1.15
CA LEU A 24 -1.41 15.64 1.34
C LEU A 24 -1.70 15.98 2.80
N ARG A 25 -1.14 15.21 3.74
CA ARG A 25 -1.24 15.51 5.17
C ARG A 25 -0.60 16.86 5.54
N GLU A 26 0.60 17.14 5.02
CA GLU A 26 1.31 18.40 5.27
C GLU A 26 0.56 19.63 4.73
N LYS A 27 -0.11 19.49 3.58
CA LYS A 27 -0.94 20.57 3.00
C LYS A 27 -2.24 20.79 3.78
N ASN A 28 -2.69 19.80 4.53
CA ASN A 28 -3.98 19.82 5.23
C ASN A 28 -3.82 19.54 6.74
N PRO A 29 -3.01 20.34 7.47
CA PRO A 29 -2.65 20.04 8.87
C PRO A 29 -3.81 20.14 9.86
N GLN A 30 -4.88 20.86 9.51
CA GLN A 30 -6.07 21.06 10.33
C GLN A 30 -7.32 20.38 9.76
N LEU A 31 -7.14 19.40 8.89
CA LEU A 31 -8.25 18.69 8.28
C LEU A 31 -9.02 17.92 9.34
N SER A 32 -10.21 18.41 9.68
CA SER A 32 -11.14 17.69 10.54
C SER A 32 -11.80 16.54 9.79
N LYS A 33 -12.35 15.58 10.54
CA LYS A 33 -13.14 14.48 9.97
C LYS A 33 -14.31 14.98 9.12
N HIS A 34 -14.99 16.03 9.57
CA HIS A 34 -16.14 16.61 8.84
C HIS A 34 -15.70 17.16 7.48
N GLN A 35 -14.65 17.98 7.47
CA GLN A 35 -14.08 18.54 6.24
C GLN A 35 -13.58 17.44 5.31
N PHE A 36 -12.97 16.37 5.84
CA PHE A 36 -12.57 15.23 5.02
C PHE A 36 -13.77 14.56 4.34
N ILE A 37 -14.88 14.34 5.06
CA ILE A 37 -16.09 13.69 4.52
C ILE A 37 -16.78 14.55 3.45
N GLU A 38 -16.66 15.87 3.53
CA GLU A 38 -17.25 16.80 2.56
C GLU A 38 -16.34 17.08 1.36
N ASP A 39 -15.04 16.86 1.48
CA ASP A 39 -14.07 17.08 0.41
C ASP A 39 -13.82 15.79 -0.38
N ILE A 40 -14.57 15.63 -1.47
CA ILE A 40 -14.47 14.47 -2.36
C ILE A 40 -13.11 14.36 -3.05
N GLU A 41 -12.44 15.49 -3.30
CA GLU A 41 -11.14 15.52 -3.96
C GLU A 41 -10.05 14.99 -3.03
N ILE A 42 -10.06 15.42 -1.76
CA ILE A 42 -9.14 14.89 -0.75
C ILE A 42 -9.42 13.40 -0.49
N GLN A 43 -10.69 12.99 -0.40
CA GLN A 43 -11.05 11.57 -0.28
C GLN A 43 -10.45 10.75 -1.41
N TRP A 44 -10.71 11.15 -2.66
CA TRP A 44 -10.24 10.42 -3.82
C TRP A 44 -8.71 10.32 -3.88
N GLN A 45 -8.01 11.40 -3.56
CA GLN A 45 -6.55 11.41 -3.52
C GLN A 45 -5.98 10.49 -2.41
N VAL A 46 -6.59 10.51 -1.23
CA VAL A 46 -6.19 9.65 -0.10
C VAL A 46 -6.48 8.19 -0.41
N GLU A 47 -7.70 7.86 -0.83
CA GLU A 47 -8.12 6.51 -1.17
C GLU A 47 -7.25 5.92 -2.28
N ARG A 48 -7.04 6.68 -3.36
CA ARG A 48 -6.21 6.21 -4.47
C ARG A 48 -4.75 6.04 -4.07
N GLY A 49 -4.21 6.96 -3.29
CA GLY A 49 -2.84 6.87 -2.77
C GLY A 49 -2.64 5.65 -1.88
N LEU A 50 -3.60 5.37 -0.99
CA LEU A 50 -3.58 4.20 -0.11
C LEU A 50 -3.71 2.90 -0.91
N GLN A 51 -4.65 2.83 -1.85
CA GLN A 51 -4.82 1.67 -2.72
C GLN A 51 -3.51 1.33 -3.45
N LEU A 52 -2.90 2.32 -4.10
CA LEU A 52 -1.65 2.15 -4.83
C LEU A 52 -0.48 1.72 -3.94
N ALA A 53 -0.39 2.26 -2.72
CA ALA A 53 0.64 1.86 -1.75
C ALA A 53 0.45 0.41 -1.30
N ILE A 54 -0.79 0.00 -1.01
CA ILE A 54 -1.12 -1.37 -0.60
C ILE A 54 -0.83 -2.35 -1.74
N ASP A 55 -1.29 -2.07 -2.96
CA ASP A 55 -1.04 -2.91 -4.13
C ASP A 55 0.47 -3.08 -4.37
N CYS A 56 1.24 -2.00 -4.25
CA CYS A 56 2.69 -2.05 -4.41
C CYS A 56 3.38 -2.90 -3.33
N ALA A 57 2.91 -2.81 -2.07
CA ALA A 57 3.43 -3.65 -0.98
C ALA A 57 3.09 -5.14 -1.20
N ILE A 58 1.88 -5.44 -1.70
CA ILE A 58 1.46 -6.79 -2.08
C ILE A 58 2.38 -7.32 -3.20
N ASP A 59 2.67 -6.53 -4.22
CA ASP A 59 3.53 -6.94 -5.34
C ASP A 59 4.97 -7.20 -4.90
N ILE A 60 5.52 -6.38 -3.99
CA ILE A 60 6.81 -6.66 -3.35
C ILE A 60 6.76 -8.02 -2.62
N GLY A 61 5.70 -8.27 -1.86
CA GLY A 61 5.49 -9.54 -1.17
C GLY A 61 5.46 -10.73 -2.13
N LYS A 62 4.76 -10.61 -3.26
CA LYS A 62 4.71 -11.65 -4.30
C LYS A 62 6.10 -11.98 -4.85
N GLU A 63 6.92 -10.96 -5.14
CA GLU A 63 8.29 -11.15 -5.62
C GLU A 63 9.16 -11.89 -4.59
N VAL A 64 9.03 -11.56 -3.31
CA VAL A 64 9.77 -12.21 -2.22
C VAL A 64 9.34 -13.67 -2.05
N ILE A 65 8.03 -13.93 -2.02
CA ILE A 65 7.44 -15.27 -1.89
C ILE A 65 7.87 -16.15 -3.06
N ALA A 66 7.73 -15.66 -4.30
CA ALA A 66 8.11 -16.39 -5.51
C ALA A 66 9.60 -16.73 -5.50
N ALA A 67 10.44 -15.78 -5.09
CA ALA A 67 11.88 -15.99 -5.02
C ALA A 67 12.35 -16.99 -3.96
N GLY A 68 11.57 -17.15 -2.88
CA GLY A 68 11.79 -18.14 -1.82
C GLY A 68 11.18 -19.51 -2.12
N GLY A 69 10.41 -19.65 -3.20
CA GLY A 69 9.63 -20.86 -3.48
C GLY A 69 8.53 -21.11 -2.45
N TRP A 70 8.11 -20.06 -1.72
CA TRP A 70 7.14 -20.20 -0.65
C TRP A 70 5.74 -20.39 -1.21
N GLN A 71 4.99 -21.32 -0.63
CA GLN A 71 3.62 -21.59 -1.03
C GLN A 71 2.64 -21.04 0.01
N LYS A 72 1.40 -20.78 -0.43
CA LYS A 72 0.32 -20.38 0.46
C LYS A 72 0.10 -21.48 1.52
N PRO A 73 0.06 -21.15 2.82
CA PRO A 73 -0.17 -22.15 3.85
C PRO A 73 -1.54 -22.82 3.66
N ILE A 74 -1.56 -24.15 3.65
CA ILE A 74 -2.76 -24.98 3.35
C ILE A 74 -3.84 -24.84 4.45
N HIS A 75 -3.49 -24.38 5.66
CA HIS A 75 -4.36 -24.41 6.85
C HIS A 75 -4.92 -23.07 7.34
N ILE A 76 -4.81 -21.96 6.58
CA ILE A 76 -5.29 -20.64 7.06
C ILE A 76 -6.79 -20.65 7.44
N LYS A 77 -7.63 -21.45 6.78
CA LYS A 77 -9.06 -21.56 7.11
C LYS A 77 -9.35 -22.10 8.52
N LYS A 78 -8.40 -22.77 9.18
CA LYS A 78 -8.62 -23.36 10.52
C LYS A 78 -8.51 -22.33 11.65
N TYR A 79 -7.96 -21.14 11.38
CA TYR A 79 -7.73 -20.08 12.37
C TYR A 79 -8.53 -18.79 12.09
N LEU A 80 -9.27 -18.74 10.98
CA LEU A 80 -10.15 -17.64 10.62
C LEU A 80 -11.60 -18.13 10.61
N SER A 81 -12.02 -18.73 11.73
CA SER A 81 -13.43 -18.91 12.07
C SER A 81 -13.84 -17.71 12.92
N PHE A 82 -14.34 -16.66 12.26
CA PHE A 82 -15.19 -15.65 12.88
C PHE A 82 -16.65 -16.08 12.69
#